data_AF-A0A951PMU5-F1
#
_entry.id   AF-A0A951PMU5-F1
#
_cell.length_a   1.000
_cell.length_b   1.000
_cell.length_c   1.000
_cell.angle_alpha   90.00
_cell.angle_beta   90.00
_cell.angle_gamma   90.00
#
_symmetry.space_group_name_H-M   'P 1'
#
loop_
_entity.id
_entity.type
_entity.pdbx_description
1 polymer ?
#
loop_
_entity_poly.entity_id
_entity_poly.type
_entity_poly.pdbx_seq_one_letter_code
_entity_poly.pdbx_strand_id
1 'polypeptide(L)' 'MYIPTNLADELKRYLKQQANKGDLEAQTLLAQIEQAASSPSVVAQQAMNIPASDGIELGC' A
#
# COMPACT_ATOMS: atom_id res chain seq x y z
N MET A 1 2.07 1.65 3.09
CA MET A 1 2.88 2.60 2.30
C MET A 1 1.91 3.34 1.38
N TYR A 2 1.83 4.67 1.44
CA TYR A 2 0.94 5.43 0.58
C TYR A 2 1.69 5.83 -0.70
N ILE A 3 1.22 5.34 -1.85
CA ILE A 3 1.73 5.78 -3.15
C ILE A 3 0.79 6.89 -3.63
N PRO A 4 1.28 8.12 -3.87
CA PRO A 4 0.48 9.18 -4.46
C PRO A 4 -0.18 8.73 -5.77
N THR A 5 -1.46 9.06 -5.96
CA THR A 5 -2.25 8.56 -7.10
C THR A 5 -1.61 8.88 -8.46
N ASN A 6 -1.07 10.10 -8.61
CA ASN A 6 -0.35 10.52 -9.81
C ASN A 6 0.88 9.64 -10.09
N LEU A 7 1.65 9.31 -9.05
CA LEU A 7 2.82 8.44 -9.17
C LEU A 7 2.41 7.00 -9.48
N ALA A 8 1.34 6.49 -8.85
CA ALA A 8 0.81 5.16 -9.13
C ALA A 8 0.35 5.05 -10.60
N ASP A 9 -0.29 6.08 -11.14
CA ASP A 9 -0.74 6.09 -12.54
C ASP A 9 0.43 6.15 -13.53
N GLU A 10 1.47 6.91 -13.23
CA GLU A 10 2.68 6.96 -14.06
C GLU A 10 3.42 5.60 -14.06
N LEU A 11 3.59 5.00 -12.88
CA LEU A 11 4.21 3.68 -12.74
C LEU A 11 3.41 2.59 -13.47
N LYS A 12 2.07 2.61 -13.35
CA LYS A 12 1.20 1.67 -14.09
C LYS A 12 1.38 1.80 -15.60
N ARG A 13 1.47 3.02 -16.14
CA ARG A 13 1.67 3.25 -17.58
C ARG A 13 3.02 2.70 -18.05
N TYR A 14 4.09 3.00 -17.32
CA TYR A 14 5.43 2.52 -17.63
C TYR A 14 5.50 0.98 -17.58
N LEU A 15 5.00 0.37 -16.50
CA LEU A 15 5.04 -1.07 -16.31
C LEU A 15 4.16 -1.81 -17.32
N LYS A 16 3.00 -1.27 -17.71
CA LYS A 16 2.18 -1.83 -18.79
C LYS A 16 2.94 -1.89 -20.11
N GLN A 17 3.71 -0.86 -20.44
CA GLN A 17 4.51 -0.85 -21.67
C GLN A 17 5.59 -1.94 -21.64
N GLN A 18 6.26 -2.16 -20.50
CA GLN A 18 7.29 -3.18 -20.38
C GLN A 18 6.70 -4.60 -20.31
N ALA A 19 5.58 -4.79 -19.60
CA ALA A 19 4.82 -6.03 -19.57
C ALA A 19 4.40 -6.46 -20.98
N ASN A 20 3.93 -5.52 -21.82
CA ASN A 20 3.58 -5.79 -23.21
C ASN A 20 4.77 -6.22 -24.09
N LYS A 21 6.00 -5.94 -23.67
CA LYS A 21 7.23 -6.43 -24.32
C LYS A 21 7.66 -7.81 -23.82
N GLY A 22 6.88 -8.44 -22.93
CA GLY A 22 7.18 -9.75 -22.36
C GLY A 22 7.94 -9.73 -21.05
N ASP A 23 8.07 -8.56 -20.41
CA ASP A 23 8.73 -8.45 -19.11
C ASP A 23 7.81 -9.00 -17.99
N LEU A 24 8.24 -10.11 -17.37
CA LEU A 24 7.52 -10.79 -16.28
C LEU A 24 7.66 -10.05 -14.95
N GLU A 25 8.77 -9.34 -14.75
CA GLU A 25 9.00 -8.52 -13.57
C GLU A 25 8.07 -7.30 -13.60
N ALA A 26 7.93 -6.68 -14.77
CA ALA A 26 7.00 -5.57 -14.95
C ALA A 26 5.52 -5.96 -14.67
N GLN A 27 5.11 -7.17 -15.06
CA GLN A 27 3.77 -7.70 -14.74
C GLN A 27 3.58 -7.89 -13.24
N THR A 28 4.59 -8.43 -12.57
CA THR A 28 4.57 -8.65 -11.12
C THR A 28 4.49 -7.34 -10.36
N LEU A 29 5.28 -6.33 -10.77
CA LEU A 29 5.25 -5.00 -10.17
C LEU A 29 3.94 -4.27 -10.41
N LEU A 30 3.34 -4.42 -11.60
CA LEU A 30 2.04 -3.83 -11.91
C LEU A 30 0.94 -4.34 -10.94
N ALA A 31 0.91 -5.66 -10.71
CA ALA A 31 -0.04 -6.28 -9.79
C ALA A 31 0.16 -5.79 -8.34
N GLN A 32 1.40 -5.65 -7.88
CA GLN A 32 1.70 -5.13 -6.54
C GLN A 32 1.24 -3.68 -6.36
N ILE A 33 1.41 -2.83 -7.38
CA ILE A 33 0.94 -1.44 -7.33
C ILE A 33 -0.59 -1.37 -7.32
N GLU A 34 -1.28 -2.22 -8.07
CA GLU A 34 -2.74 -2.30 -8.06
C GLU A 34 -3.29 -2.77 -6.71
N GLN A 35 -2.63 -3.74 -6.07
CA GLN A 35 -2.95 -4.19 -4.72
C GLN A 35 -2.67 -3.11 -3.67
N ALA A 36 -1.55 -2.39 -3.78
CA ALA A 36 -1.20 -1.31 -2.87
C ALA A 36 -2.13 -0.08 -3.01
N ALA A 37 -2.63 0.19 -4.23
CA ALA A 37 -3.58 1.26 -4.49
C ALA A 37 -5.02 0.92 -4.04
N SER A 38 -5.40 -0.35 -4.06
CA SER A 38 -6.75 -0.82 -3.69
C SER A 38 -6.87 -1.21 -2.21
N SER A 39 -5.75 -1.44 -1.54
CA SER A 39 -5.73 -1.79 -0.11
C SER A 39 -5.68 -0.51 0.72
N PRO A 40 -6.70 -0.21 1.56
CA PRO A 40 -6.44 0.69 2.68
C PRO A 40 -5.30 0.06 3.47
N SER A 41 -4.18 0.78 3.62
CA SER A 41 -3.00 0.27 4.34
C SER A 41 -3.45 -0.29 5.70
N VAL A 42 -3.49 -1.61 5.86
CA VAL A 42 -3.73 -2.26 7.15
C VAL A 42 -2.63 -1.87 8.16
N VAL A 43 -1.46 -1.49 7.64
CA VAL A 43 -0.35 -0.91 8.41
C VAL A 43 -0.62 0.53 8.90
N ALA A 44 -1.48 1.30 8.23
CA ALA A 44 -1.91 2.62 8.71
C ALA A 44 -3.00 2.54 9.79
N GLN A 45 -3.76 1.44 9.82
CA GLN A 45 -4.77 1.22 10.87
C GLN A 45 -4.16 0.68 12.18
N GLN A 46 -3.04 -0.03 12.15
CA GLN A 46 -2.37 -0.48 13.39
C GLN A 46 -1.60 0.64 14.11
N ALA A 47 -1.24 1.73 13.41
CA ALA A 47 -0.71 2.93 14.07
C ALA A 47 -1.81 3.81 14.71
N MET A 48 -3.09 3.59 14.35
CA MET A 48 -4.24 4.32 14.92
C MET A 48 -5.18 3.46 15.77
N ASN A 49 -4.99 2.14 15.82
CA ASN A 49 -5.65 1.24 16.77
C ASN A 49 -4.66 0.85 17.87
N ILE A 50 -4.28 1.84 18.69
CA ILE A 50 -4.01 1.52 20.09
C ILE A 50 -5.39 1.14 20.65
N PRO A 51 -5.63 -0.09 21.11
CA PRO A 51 -6.83 -0.33 21.89
C PRO A 51 -6.74 0.60 23.10
N ALA A 52 -7.75 1.45 23.29
CA ALA A 52 -7.93 2.09 24.59
C ALA A 52 -8.14 0.95 25.59
N SER A 53 -7.06 0.46 26.20
CA SER A 53 -7.16 -0.36 27.39
C SER A 53 -7.76 0.53 28.46
N ASP A 54 -9.08 0.44 28.58
CA ASP A 54 -9.80 0.74 29.81
C ASP A 54 -9.03 0.13 30.99
N GLY A 55 -8.58 0.99 31.89
CA GLY A 55 -8.08 0.59 33.21
C GLY A 55 -6.57 0.44 33.34
N ILE A 56 -5.86 1.56 33.47
CA ILE A 56 -4.73 1.63 34.41
C ILE A 56 -5.00 2.82 35.32
N GLU A 57 -5.55 2.53 36.50
CA GLU A 57 -5.49 3.43 37.64
C GLU A 57 -4.01 3.72 37.95
N LEU A 58 -3.63 4.99 37.89
CA LEU A 58 -2.42 5.50 38.50
C LEU A 58 -2.67 5.58 40.01
N GLY A 59 -2.35 4.51 40.74
CA GLY A 59 -2.08 4.58 42.17
C GLY A 59 -0.64 5.03 42.39
N CYS A 60 -0.45 6.07 43.21
CA CYS A 60 0.86 6.58 43.63
C CYS A 60 1.74 5.50 44.29
#